data_AF-A0A952RC41-F1
#
_entry.id   AF-A0A952RC41-F1
#
_cell.length_a   1.000
_cell.length_b   1.000
_cell.length_c   1.000
_cell.angle_alpha   90.00
_cell.angle_beta   90.00
_cell.angle_gamma   90.00
#
_symmetry.space_group_name_H-M   'P 1'
#
loop_
_entity.id
_entity.type
_entity.pdbx_description
1 polymer ?
#
loop_
_entity_poly.entity_id
_entity_poly.type
_entity_poly.pdbx_seq_one_letter_code
_entity_poly.pdbx_strand_id
1 'polypeptide(L)'
;MDWHRALAKAEESGDDASKWAIAVQFLEAVGQAFLQGHQVVQRRTDGEAELRGSWHGHPARAKLDVSFFSLEWEMQATNPSGHTLYFHWDMDAVPPVGQFTGEAASAWGDADEEKVFLGKGYYVEIDLNEDGRDLAAYELLPSAVRETMATYIIGDRIPRLYVYAGGGLLLGFTDEVHIMPDPLNTVGRGAWLLGQIAWGLSQVDVSKLPAQGAQVDEQALGRHTCRYCASLFLLIQSHACPNCGAAAS
;
A
#
# COMPACT_ATOMS: atom_id res chain seq x y z
N MET A 1 14.90 -19.93 10.13
CA MET A 1 13.95 -20.83 9.44
C MET A 1 13.79 -20.32 8.02
N ASP A 2 13.75 -21.20 7.02
CA ASP A 2 13.44 -20.82 5.63
C ASP A 2 11.91 -20.72 5.51
N TRP A 3 11.38 -19.50 5.67
CA TRP A 3 9.93 -19.27 5.74
C TRP A 3 9.23 -19.51 4.42
N HIS A 4 9.86 -19.12 3.30
CA HIS A 4 9.31 -19.34 1.96
C HIS A 4 9.03 -20.83 1.75
N ARG A 5 10.03 -21.68 1.98
CA ARG A 5 9.89 -23.13 1.82
C ARG A 5 8.88 -23.74 2.80
N ALA A 6 8.86 -23.27 4.04
CA ALA A 6 7.99 -23.83 5.07
C ALA A 6 6.51 -23.53 4.80
N LEU A 7 6.20 -22.30 4.38
CA LEU A 7 4.85 -21.87 4.01
C LEU A 7 4.39 -22.58 2.73
N ALA A 8 5.22 -22.61 1.68
CA ALA A 8 4.90 -23.31 0.42
C ALA A 8 4.60 -24.80 0.65
N LYS A 9 5.41 -25.48 1.47
CA LYS A 9 5.18 -26.89 1.81
C LYS A 9 3.86 -27.11 2.57
N ALA A 10 3.49 -26.18 3.46
CA ALA A 10 2.23 -26.28 4.17
C ALA A 10 1.05 -26.08 3.23
N GLU A 11 1.16 -25.15 2.27
CA GLU A 11 0.16 -24.94 1.22
C GLU A 11 -0.03 -26.19 0.37
N GLU A 12 1.06 -26.75 -0.17
CA GLU A 12 1.05 -27.96 -1.00
C GLU A 12 0.47 -29.18 -0.28
N SER A 13 0.63 -29.27 1.05
CA SER A 13 0.14 -30.41 1.82
C SER A 13 -1.39 -30.47 1.88
N GLY A 14 -2.07 -29.33 1.76
CA GLY A 14 -3.53 -29.22 1.96
C GLY A 14 -4.03 -29.60 3.35
N ASP A 15 -3.14 -29.89 4.31
CA ASP A 15 -3.50 -30.25 5.68
C ASP A 15 -3.72 -29.01 6.53
N ASP A 16 -4.97 -28.78 6.94
CA ASP A 16 -5.35 -27.63 7.77
C ASP A 16 -4.53 -27.55 9.05
N ALA A 17 -4.24 -28.68 9.70
CA ALA A 17 -3.45 -28.66 10.95
C ALA A 17 -2.04 -28.10 10.72
N SER A 18 -1.39 -28.53 9.63
CA SER A 18 -0.09 -28.03 9.20
C SER A 18 -0.14 -26.55 8.78
N LYS A 19 -1.17 -26.14 8.01
CA LYS A 19 -1.37 -24.73 7.61
C LYS A 19 -1.51 -23.81 8.82
N TRP A 20 -2.35 -24.19 9.78
CA TRP A 20 -2.52 -23.43 11.03
C TRP A 20 -1.23 -23.37 11.85
N ALA A 21 -0.52 -24.49 11.97
CA ALA A 21 0.72 -24.54 12.74
C ALA A 21 1.79 -23.63 12.14
N ILE A 22 1.94 -23.61 10.81
CA ILE A 22 2.94 -22.74 10.17
C ILE A 22 2.51 -21.27 10.18
N ALA A 23 1.22 -20.98 9.98
CA ALA A 23 0.68 -19.61 10.02
C ALA A 23 0.97 -18.94 11.36
N VAL A 24 0.70 -19.65 12.47
CA VAL A 24 0.95 -19.15 13.82
C VAL A 24 2.44 -18.96 14.08
N GLN A 25 3.29 -19.91 13.68
CA GLN A 25 4.75 -19.78 13.84
C GLN A 25 5.32 -18.62 13.02
N PHE A 26 4.82 -18.41 11.81
CA PHE A 26 5.21 -17.30 10.94
C PHE A 26 4.84 -15.96 11.57
N LEU A 27 3.57 -15.81 12.00
CA LEU A 27 3.12 -14.58 12.67
C LEU A 27 3.86 -14.31 13.98
N GLU A 28 4.20 -15.36 14.75
CA GLU A 28 5.01 -15.22 15.96
C GLU A 28 6.42 -14.69 15.61
N ALA A 29 7.04 -15.19 14.54
CA ALA A 29 8.34 -14.71 14.09
C ALA A 29 8.29 -13.26 13.58
N VAL A 30 7.23 -12.88 12.86
CA VAL A 30 6.97 -11.50 12.46
C VAL A 30 6.82 -10.62 13.71
N GLY A 31 6.01 -11.05 14.69
CA GLY A 31 5.80 -10.36 15.95
C GLY A 31 7.11 -10.12 16.70
N GLN A 32 7.91 -11.16 16.89
CA GLN A 32 9.21 -11.08 17.58
C GLN A 32 10.21 -10.16 16.88
N ALA A 33 10.21 -10.15 15.54
CA ALA A 33 11.15 -9.34 14.77
C ALA A 33 10.75 -7.86 14.73
N PHE A 34 9.44 -7.57 14.74
CA PHE A 34 8.93 -6.26 14.33
C PHE A 34 8.06 -5.57 15.37
N LEU A 35 7.24 -6.28 16.14
CA LEU A 35 6.24 -5.66 17.02
C LEU A 35 6.64 -5.66 18.49
N GLN A 36 6.28 -4.59 19.20
CA GLN A 36 6.38 -4.51 20.65
C GLN A 36 5.11 -5.07 21.30
N GLY A 37 5.28 -5.93 22.30
CA GLY A 37 4.18 -6.50 23.08
C GLY A 37 3.25 -7.36 22.23
N HIS A 38 3.80 -8.13 21.30
CA HIS A 38 3.01 -8.85 20.32
C HIS A 38 2.23 -10.02 20.92
N GLN A 39 1.13 -10.37 20.26
CA GLN A 39 0.31 -11.53 20.56
C GLN A 39 -0.26 -12.12 19.28
N VAL A 40 -0.19 -13.44 19.14
CA VAL A 40 -0.89 -14.17 18.07
C VAL A 40 -2.22 -14.73 18.60
N VAL A 41 -3.30 -14.48 17.87
CA VAL A 41 -4.67 -14.93 18.16
C VAL A 41 -5.14 -15.82 17.01
N GLN A 42 -5.66 -17.00 17.32
CA GLN A 42 -6.26 -17.88 16.30
C GLN A 42 -7.77 -17.67 16.25
N ARG A 43 -8.30 -17.32 15.07
CA ARG A 43 -9.74 -17.16 14.80
C ARG A 43 -10.21 -18.26 13.85
N ARG A 44 -10.25 -19.49 14.37
CA ARG A 44 -10.52 -20.70 13.56
C ARG A 44 -11.87 -20.69 12.85
N THR A 45 -12.88 -20.02 13.40
CA THR A 45 -14.20 -19.87 12.76
C THR A 45 -14.15 -19.02 11.50
N ASP A 46 -13.18 -18.11 11.44
CA ASP A 46 -13.07 -17.10 10.39
C ASP A 46 -11.96 -17.49 9.39
N GLY A 47 -11.24 -18.59 9.63
CA GLY A 47 -10.12 -19.03 8.80
C GLY A 47 -8.84 -18.23 9.00
N GLU A 48 -8.77 -17.37 10.03
CA GLU A 48 -7.72 -16.35 10.15
C GLU A 48 -6.83 -16.54 11.39
N ALA A 49 -5.53 -16.30 11.22
CA ALA A 49 -4.61 -16.04 12.34
C ALA A 49 -4.31 -14.53 12.39
N GLU A 50 -4.44 -13.92 13.56
CA GLU A 50 -4.18 -12.50 13.76
C GLU A 50 -2.91 -12.30 14.60
N LEU A 51 -1.97 -11.50 14.12
CA LEU A 51 -0.90 -10.91 14.91
C LEU A 51 -1.34 -9.54 15.39
N ARG A 52 -1.21 -9.25 16.68
CA ARG A 52 -1.49 -7.93 17.26
C ARG A 52 -0.25 -7.44 18.00
N GLY A 53 -0.05 -6.13 18.05
CA GLY A 53 1.04 -5.52 18.81
C GLY A 53 1.10 -4.02 18.60
N SER A 54 2.29 -3.45 18.76
CA SER A 54 2.53 -2.04 18.45
C SER A 54 3.83 -1.84 17.69
N TRP A 55 3.84 -0.86 16.79
CA TRP A 55 5.01 -0.43 16.03
C TRP A 55 5.19 1.07 16.24
N HIS A 56 6.33 1.49 16.80
CA HIS A 56 6.58 2.90 17.19
C HIS A 56 5.43 3.54 18.00
N GLY A 57 4.78 2.79 18.87
CA GLY A 57 3.66 3.27 19.69
C GLY A 57 2.30 3.27 19.00
N HIS A 58 2.23 2.93 17.72
CA HIS A 58 0.98 2.76 16.98
C HIS A 58 0.47 1.31 17.10
N PRO A 59 -0.79 1.09 17.53
CA PRO A 59 -1.39 -0.24 17.51
C PRO A 59 -1.40 -0.80 16.08
N ALA A 60 -0.94 -2.04 15.93
CA ALA A 60 -0.84 -2.72 14.65
C ALA A 60 -1.48 -4.11 14.74
N ARG A 61 -2.08 -4.54 13.63
CA ARG A 61 -2.68 -5.87 13.46
C ARG A 61 -2.31 -6.41 12.09
N ALA A 62 -1.85 -7.66 12.00
CA ALA A 62 -1.76 -8.40 10.75
C ALA A 62 -2.78 -9.54 10.78
N LYS A 63 -3.59 -9.69 9.74
CA LYS A 63 -4.51 -10.81 9.54
C LYS A 63 -3.97 -11.69 8.44
N LEU A 64 -3.82 -12.97 8.72
CA LEU A 64 -3.37 -13.99 7.78
C LEU A 64 -4.51 -14.98 7.57
N ASP A 65 -5.09 -14.99 6.37
CA ASP A 65 -6.00 -16.05 5.94
C ASP A 65 -5.18 -17.34 5.82
N VAL A 66 -5.55 -18.37 6.59
CA VAL A 66 -4.82 -19.64 6.65
C VAL A 66 -5.13 -20.54 5.46
N SER A 67 -6.25 -20.31 4.75
CA SER A 67 -6.62 -21.09 3.56
C SER A 67 -5.69 -20.80 2.39
N PHE A 68 -5.30 -19.53 2.20
CA PHE A 68 -4.51 -19.07 1.06
C PHE A 68 -3.18 -18.40 1.43
N PHE A 69 -2.91 -18.20 2.72
CA PHE A 69 -1.80 -17.39 3.21
C PHE A 69 -1.83 -15.95 2.66
N SER A 70 -3.02 -15.39 2.46
CA SER A 70 -3.20 -13.97 2.13
C SER A 70 -3.07 -13.13 3.39
N LEU A 71 -2.29 -12.04 3.32
CA LEU A 71 -1.98 -11.20 4.47
C LEU A 71 -2.47 -9.77 4.27
N GLU A 72 -3.13 -9.24 5.29
CA GLU A 72 -3.50 -7.83 5.40
C GLU A 72 -2.93 -7.25 6.69
N TRP A 73 -2.22 -6.12 6.57
CA TRP A 73 -1.81 -5.29 7.70
C TRP A 73 -2.80 -4.19 7.94
N GLU A 74 -3.00 -3.86 9.21
CA GLU A 74 -3.73 -2.71 9.68
C GLU A 74 -2.93 -2.00 10.75
N MET A 75 -2.95 -0.67 10.76
CA MET A 75 -2.32 0.14 11.79
C MET A 75 -3.21 1.31 12.16
N GLN A 76 -3.33 1.61 13.46
CA GLN A 76 -4.03 2.82 13.90
C GLN A 76 -3.11 4.03 13.82
N ALA A 77 -3.49 4.99 12.99
CA ALA A 77 -2.84 6.27 12.79
C ALA A 77 -3.74 7.39 13.35
N THR A 78 -3.58 7.69 14.64
CA THR A 78 -4.35 8.79 15.26
C THR A 78 -3.86 10.12 14.69
N ASN A 79 -4.66 10.76 13.84
CA ASN A 79 -4.44 12.16 13.53
C ASN A 79 -4.86 13.00 14.76
N PRO A 80 -4.02 13.94 15.25
CA PRO A 80 -4.35 14.81 16.39
C PRO A 80 -5.67 15.57 16.26
N SER A 81 -6.12 15.80 15.03
CA SER A 81 -7.37 16.52 14.72
C SER A 81 -8.64 15.65 14.76
N GLY A 82 -8.52 14.32 14.89
CA GLY A 82 -9.66 13.39 14.83
C GLY A 82 -10.34 13.30 13.46
N HIS A 83 -9.84 14.00 12.44
CA HIS A 83 -10.34 13.85 11.08
C HIS A 83 -9.72 12.62 10.42
N THR A 84 -10.49 12.00 9.54
CA THR A 84 -9.99 10.88 8.76
C THR A 84 -9.45 11.35 7.42
N LEU A 85 -8.20 11.02 7.15
CA LEU A 85 -7.64 11.00 5.81
C LEU A 85 -8.14 9.74 5.10
N TYR A 86 -8.62 9.87 3.87
CA TYR A 86 -8.93 8.72 3.02
C TYR A 86 -7.99 8.79 1.83
N PHE A 87 -7.34 7.68 1.53
CA PHE A 87 -6.81 7.43 0.21
C PHE A 87 -6.92 5.94 -0.05
N HIS A 88 -7.51 5.56 -1.17
CA HIS A 88 -7.58 4.18 -1.64
C HIS A 88 -6.72 4.04 -2.89
N TRP A 89 -5.63 3.31 -2.76
CA TRP A 89 -4.85 2.89 -3.91
C TRP A 89 -5.08 1.41 -4.12
N ASP A 90 -5.91 1.08 -5.12
CA ASP A 90 -5.88 -0.20 -5.79
C ASP A 90 -4.95 -0.06 -6.99
N MET A 91 -3.78 -0.66 -6.89
CA MET A 91 -2.86 -0.71 -8.01
C MET A 91 -3.09 -2.00 -8.78
N ASP A 92 -3.47 -1.83 -10.03
CA ASP A 92 -3.35 -2.90 -10.99
C ASP A 92 -1.88 -3.15 -11.30
N ALA A 93 -1.41 -4.35 -10.98
CA ALA A 93 -0.11 -4.80 -11.45
C ALA A 93 -0.20 -5.00 -12.97
N VAL A 94 0.50 -4.17 -13.74
CA VAL A 94 0.69 -4.44 -15.16
C VAL A 94 1.46 -5.78 -15.29
N PRO A 95 1.03 -6.70 -16.18
CA PRO A 95 1.70 -7.97 -16.42
C PRO A 95 3.21 -7.79 -16.65
N PRO A 96 4.04 -8.82 -16.36
CA PRO A 96 5.48 -8.68 -16.23
C PRO A 96 6.15 -8.12 -17.48
N VAL A 97 7.06 -7.17 -17.23
CA VAL A 97 8.03 -6.49 -18.11
C VAL A 97 8.06 -6.98 -19.57
N GLY A 98 7.57 -6.13 -20.47
CA GLY A 98 7.79 -6.33 -21.90
C GLY A 98 7.17 -5.24 -22.78
N GLN A 99 5.91 -4.90 -22.56
CA GLN A 99 5.18 -3.98 -23.44
C GLN A 99 4.02 -3.33 -22.67
N PHE A 100 4.30 -2.41 -21.75
CA PHE A 100 3.28 -1.38 -21.50
C PHE A 100 3.43 -0.35 -22.61
N THR A 101 2.78 -0.61 -23.74
CA THR A 101 2.57 0.37 -24.81
C THR A 101 1.39 1.25 -24.44
N GLY A 102 1.38 1.78 -23.20
CA GLY A 102 0.29 2.60 -22.71
C GLY A 102 -0.04 3.62 -23.79
N GLU A 103 -1.25 3.54 -24.34
CA GLU A 103 -1.72 4.58 -25.24
C GLU A 103 -1.59 5.87 -24.45
N ALA A 104 -0.89 6.85 -25.05
CA ALA A 104 -0.83 8.18 -24.51
C ALA A 104 -2.26 8.58 -24.12
N ALA A 105 -2.46 9.11 -22.90
CA ALA A 105 -3.72 9.73 -22.55
C ALA A 105 -4.07 10.66 -23.72
N SER A 106 -5.21 10.39 -24.36
CA SER A 106 -5.64 11.11 -25.54
C SER A 106 -5.61 12.61 -25.19
N ALA A 107 -5.01 13.44 -26.04
CA ALA A 107 -5.06 14.90 -25.89
C ALA A 107 -6.50 15.46 -25.92
N TRP A 108 -7.47 14.58 -26.21
CA TRP A 108 -8.90 14.81 -26.33
C TRP A 108 -9.70 13.73 -25.56
N GLY A 109 -9.14 13.14 -24.50
CA GLY A 109 -9.71 11.96 -23.84
C GLY A 109 -10.96 12.27 -23.02
N ASP A 110 -12.12 11.78 -23.47
CA ASP A 110 -13.37 11.69 -22.71
C ASP A 110 -13.31 10.58 -21.61
N ALA A 111 -12.18 10.40 -20.93
CA ALA A 111 -12.02 9.29 -19.99
C ALA A 111 -12.31 9.74 -18.56
N ASP A 112 -13.44 9.27 -18.02
CA ASP A 112 -13.85 9.46 -16.63
C ASP A 112 -12.82 8.90 -15.60
N GLU A 113 -11.83 8.12 -16.06
CA GLU A 113 -10.77 7.50 -15.26
C GLU A 113 -9.38 7.92 -15.77
N GLU A 114 -8.58 8.57 -14.93
CA GLU A 114 -7.19 8.93 -15.23
C GLU A 114 -6.20 7.92 -14.61
N LYS A 115 -5.16 7.56 -15.38
CA LYS A 115 -4.07 6.71 -14.88
C LYS A 115 -2.91 7.57 -14.39
N VAL A 116 -2.65 7.56 -13.08
CA VAL A 116 -1.53 8.26 -12.48
C VAL A 116 -0.40 7.29 -12.16
N PHE A 117 0.72 7.44 -12.86
CA PHE A 117 1.88 6.56 -12.73
C PHE A 117 2.70 6.92 -11.49
N LEU A 118 2.93 5.93 -10.63
CA LEU A 118 3.82 6.01 -9.47
C LEU A 118 5.21 5.46 -9.79
N GLY A 119 5.31 4.57 -10.78
CA GLY A 119 6.52 3.86 -11.18
C GLY A 119 6.38 3.21 -12.54
N LYS A 120 7.48 2.62 -13.04
CA LYS A 120 7.44 1.86 -14.29
C LYS A 120 6.57 0.62 -14.11
N GLY A 121 5.44 0.56 -14.81
CA GLY A 121 4.48 -0.55 -14.71
C GLY A 121 3.56 -0.51 -13.50
N TYR A 122 3.52 0.61 -12.77
CA TYR A 122 2.65 0.83 -11.61
C TYR A 122 1.90 2.15 -11.76
N TYR A 123 0.57 2.07 -11.82
CA TYR A 123 -0.32 3.22 -11.84
C TYR A 123 -1.48 2.99 -10.88
N VAL A 124 -2.12 4.09 -10.49
CA VAL A 124 -3.42 4.08 -9.82
C VAL A 124 -4.43 4.62 -10.83
N GLU A 125 -5.58 3.96 -10.97
CA GLU A 125 -6.72 4.54 -11.66
C GLU A 125 -7.43 5.44 -10.67
N ILE A 126 -7.65 6.69 -11.05
CA ILE A 126 -8.35 7.65 -10.21
C ILE A 126 -9.46 8.31 -11.02
N ASP A 127 -10.67 8.27 -10.49
CA ASP A 127 -11.77 9.13 -10.92
C ASP A 127 -11.56 10.48 -10.22
N LEU A 128 -11.20 11.53 -10.97
CA LEU A 128 -10.90 12.81 -10.36
C LEU A 128 -12.09 13.47 -9.64
N ASN A 129 -13.32 13.12 -10.02
CA ASN A 129 -14.52 13.63 -9.38
C ASN A 129 -14.74 12.98 -8.01
N GLU A 130 -14.34 11.72 -7.85
CA GLU A 130 -14.53 10.96 -6.60
C GLU A 130 -13.26 10.93 -5.74
N ASP A 131 -12.09 10.86 -6.36
CA ASP A 131 -10.79 10.56 -5.74
C ASP A 131 -9.84 11.77 -5.67
N GLY A 132 -10.25 12.95 -6.15
CA GLY A 132 -9.43 14.16 -6.06
C GLY A 132 -9.04 14.50 -4.61
N ARG A 133 -9.89 14.14 -3.64
CA ARG A 133 -9.62 14.31 -2.20
C ARG A 133 -8.55 13.36 -1.68
N ASP A 134 -8.46 12.17 -2.24
CA ASP A 134 -7.47 11.14 -1.90
C ASP A 134 -6.10 11.55 -2.40
N LEU A 135 -6.05 12.11 -3.61
CA LEU A 135 -4.84 12.69 -4.18
C LEU A 135 -4.36 13.91 -3.39
N ALA A 136 -5.28 14.79 -2.97
CA ALA A 136 -4.96 15.91 -2.10
C ALA A 136 -4.44 15.45 -0.73
N ALA A 137 -5.05 14.41 -0.15
CA ALA A 137 -4.60 13.80 1.10
C ALA A 137 -3.18 13.21 0.98
N TYR A 138 -2.89 12.56 -0.14
CA TYR A 138 -1.56 12.08 -0.44
C TYR A 138 -0.54 13.22 -0.55
N GLU A 139 -0.82 14.28 -1.31
CA GLU A 139 0.08 15.42 -1.51
C GLU A 139 0.43 16.16 -0.20
N LEU A 140 -0.45 16.11 0.80
CA LEU A 140 -0.20 16.67 2.13
C LEU A 140 0.81 15.85 2.95
N LEU A 141 1.09 14.59 2.59
CA LEU A 141 2.11 13.80 3.27
C LEU A 141 3.50 14.39 3.05
N PRO A 142 4.40 14.31 4.05
CA PRO A 142 5.80 14.70 3.89
C PRO A 142 6.42 14.02 2.67
N SER A 143 7.20 14.76 1.87
CA SER A 143 7.79 14.23 0.62
C SER A 143 8.61 12.95 0.84
N ALA A 144 9.35 12.86 1.95
CA ALA A 144 10.09 11.66 2.32
C ALA A 144 9.19 10.43 2.57
N VAL A 145 7.97 10.62 3.10
CA VAL A 145 6.99 9.54 3.28
C VAL A 145 6.44 9.11 1.93
N ARG A 146 6.12 10.07 1.05
CA ARG A 146 5.69 9.81 -0.32
C ARG A 146 6.74 9.03 -1.12
N GLU A 147 7.99 9.47 -1.08
CA GLU A 147 9.15 8.78 -1.69
C GLU A 147 9.29 7.34 -1.18
N THR A 148 9.12 7.16 0.13
CA THR A 148 9.16 5.86 0.77
C THR A 148 8.00 4.98 0.28
N MET A 149 6.78 5.52 0.24
CA MET A 149 5.61 4.81 -0.29
C MET A 149 5.88 4.31 -1.71
N ALA A 150 6.27 5.18 -2.64
CA ALA A 150 6.56 4.75 -4.02
C ALA A 150 7.64 3.66 -4.09
N THR A 151 8.74 3.81 -3.35
CA THR A 151 9.83 2.82 -3.34
C THR A 151 9.35 1.43 -2.92
N TYR A 152 8.61 1.36 -1.82
CA TYR A 152 8.20 0.08 -1.22
C TYR A 152 7.01 -0.52 -1.96
N ILE A 153 6.07 0.31 -2.42
CA ILE A 153 4.94 -0.13 -3.22
C ILE A 153 5.41 -0.84 -4.50
N ILE A 154 6.40 -0.26 -5.19
CA ILE A 154 7.00 -0.82 -6.41
C ILE A 154 7.86 -2.05 -6.10
N GLY A 155 8.72 -1.95 -5.08
CA GLY A 155 9.71 -2.99 -4.75
C GLY A 155 9.10 -4.22 -4.09
N ASP A 156 8.10 -4.04 -3.25
CA ASP A 156 7.45 -5.09 -2.44
C ASP A 156 6.07 -5.51 -2.97
N ARG A 157 5.66 -4.99 -4.13
CA ARG A 157 4.42 -5.37 -4.84
C ARG A 157 3.20 -5.29 -3.92
N ILE A 158 2.99 -4.10 -3.37
CA ILE A 158 1.90 -3.78 -2.44
C ILE A 158 0.77 -3.16 -3.25
N PRO A 159 -0.27 -3.91 -3.68
CA PRO A 159 -1.30 -3.43 -4.59
C PRO A 159 -2.32 -2.56 -3.87
N ARG A 160 -2.47 -2.76 -2.56
CA ARG A 160 -3.58 -2.23 -1.80
C ARG A 160 -3.04 -1.46 -0.62
N LEU A 161 -3.23 -0.14 -0.63
CA LEU A 161 -2.91 0.73 0.50
C LEU A 161 -4.09 1.69 0.73
N TYR A 162 -4.63 1.64 1.94
CA TYR A 162 -5.79 2.41 2.35
C TYR A 162 -5.50 3.23 3.59
N VAL A 163 -6.09 4.41 3.64
CA VAL A 163 -6.43 5.08 4.91
C VAL A 163 -7.93 5.12 5.00
N TYR A 164 -8.51 4.63 6.10
CA TYR A 164 -9.96 4.50 6.25
C TYR A 164 -10.51 5.31 7.42
N ALA A 165 -11.81 5.63 7.31
CA ALA A 165 -12.63 6.35 8.29
C ALA A 165 -12.35 5.89 9.74
N GLY A 166 -11.90 6.82 10.60
CA GLY A 166 -11.44 6.53 11.97
C GLY A 166 -9.92 6.65 12.19
N GLY A 167 -9.14 7.02 11.17
CA GLY A 167 -7.69 7.21 11.29
C GLY A 167 -6.93 5.88 11.29
N GLY A 168 -7.45 4.85 10.61
CA GLY A 168 -6.74 3.61 10.44
C GLY A 168 -6.07 3.53 9.07
N LEU A 169 -4.98 2.76 9.00
CA LEU A 169 -4.30 2.38 7.78
C LEU A 169 -4.52 0.90 7.54
N LEU A 170 -4.69 0.52 6.29
CA LEU A 170 -4.69 -0.87 5.84
C LEU A 170 -3.72 -1.03 4.67
N LEU A 171 -2.95 -2.11 4.68
CA LEU A 171 -2.03 -2.46 3.63
C LEU A 171 -2.24 -3.95 3.31
N GLY A 172 -2.65 -4.25 2.08
CA GLY A 172 -2.72 -5.60 1.54
C GLY A 172 -1.55 -5.85 0.58
N PHE A 173 -1.09 -7.09 0.48
CA PHE A 173 -0.07 -7.50 -0.49
C PHE A 173 -0.71 -8.16 -1.73
N THR A 174 -0.02 -8.13 -2.88
CA THR A 174 -0.48 -8.81 -4.11
C THR A 174 -0.24 -10.30 -3.99
N ASP A 175 0.93 -10.63 -3.44
CA ASP A 175 1.40 -11.98 -3.33
C ASP A 175 0.92 -12.59 -2.00
N GLU A 176 0.54 -13.87 -2.02
CA GLU A 176 0.34 -14.65 -0.80
C GLU A 176 1.71 -14.88 -0.13
N VAL A 177 1.77 -14.92 1.20
CA VAL A 177 3.08 -14.96 1.89
C VAL A 177 3.86 -16.24 1.57
N HIS A 178 3.20 -17.31 1.12
CA HIS A 178 3.86 -18.56 0.76
C HIS A 178 4.59 -18.50 -0.59
N ILE A 179 4.22 -17.59 -1.50
CA ILE A 179 4.90 -17.39 -2.78
C ILE A 179 5.93 -16.25 -2.76
N MET A 180 5.94 -15.42 -1.71
CA MET A 180 6.94 -14.37 -1.54
C MET A 180 8.35 -14.96 -1.39
N PRO A 181 9.37 -14.47 -2.11
CA PRO A 181 10.75 -14.97 -1.97
C PRO A 181 11.36 -14.78 -0.58
N ASP A 182 10.96 -13.71 0.13
CA ASP A 182 11.43 -13.38 1.48
C ASP A 182 10.27 -12.85 2.35
N PRO A 183 9.35 -13.74 2.77
CA PRO A 183 8.09 -13.33 3.36
C PRO A 183 8.27 -12.58 4.67
N LEU A 184 9.22 -13.01 5.51
CA LEU A 184 9.43 -12.37 6.81
C LEU A 184 9.86 -10.90 6.64
N ASN A 185 10.85 -10.63 5.79
CA ASN A 185 11.32 -9.27 5.59
C ASN A 185 10.32 -8.43 4.79
N THR A 186 9.65 -8.98 3.78
CA THR A 186 8.60 -8.26 3.03
C THR A 186 7.44 -7.85 3.94
N VAL A 187 6.96 -8.77 4.78
CA VAL A 187 5.90 -8.49 5.77
C VAL A 187 6.34 -7.45 6.80
N GLY A 188 7.59 -7.53 7.26
CA GLY A 188 8.18 -6.55 8.17
C GLY A 188 8.34 -5.16 7.55
N ARG A 189 8.75 -5.08 6.27
CA ARG A 189 8.83 -3.82 5.52
C ARG A 189 7.45 -3.18 5.35
N GLY A 190 6.40 -3.96 5.12
CA GLY A 190 5.02 -3.47 5.11
C GLY A 190 4.59 -2.84 6.45
N ALA A 191 4.90 -3.49 7.58
CA ALA A 191 4.65 -2.92 8.91
C ALA A 191 5.44 -1.63 9.14
N TRP A 192 6.71 -1.60 8.75
CA TRP A 192 7.54 -0.40 8.82
C TRP A 192 6.98 0.74 7.97
N LEU A 193 6.54 0.46 6.74
CA LEU A 193 5.94 1.44 5.84
C LEU A 193 4.68 2.04 6.46
N LEU A 194 3.78 1.20 6.99
CA LEU A 194 2.60 1.69 7.72
C LEU A 194 2.98 2.60 8.89
N GLY A 195 4.05 2.28 9.62
CA GLY A 195 4.57 3.13 10.68
C GLY A 195 5.02 4.51 10.18
N GLN A 196 5.72 4.56 9.04
CA GLN A 196 6.14 5.82 8.42
C GLN A 196 4.93 6.66 7.97
N ILE A 197 3.93 6.01 7.38
CA ILE A 197 2.70 6.67 6.95
C ILE A 197 1.93 7.19 8.17
N ALA A 198 1.74 6.36 9.20
CA ALA A 198 1.04 6.74 10.43
C ALA A 198 1.70 7.95 11.10
N TRP A 199 3.03 7.94 11.17
CA TRP A 199 3.80 9.09 11.66
C TRP A 199 3.60 10.32 10.77
N GLY A 200 3.72 10.17 9.44
CA GLY A 200 3.51 11.27 8.50
C GLY A 200 2.12 11.90 8.65
N LEU A 201 1.08 11.07 8.74
CA LEU A 201 -0.30 11.51 8.95
C LEU A 201 -0.50 12.29 10.25
N SER A 202 0.24 11.95 11.31
CA SER A 202 0.19 12.70 12.58
C SER A 202 0.70 14.14 12.45
N GLN A 203 1.45 14.45 11.38
CA GLN A 203 1.99 15.77 11.09
C GLN A 203 1.14 16.55 10.07
N VAL A 204 0.13 15.93 9.48
CA VAL A 204 -0.71 16.54 8.45
C VAL A 204 -1.77 17.45 9.06
N ASP A 205 -1.78 18.70 8.61
CA ASP A 205 -2.87 19.64 8.85
C ASP A 205 -4.03 19.35 7.89
N VAL A 206 -4.95 18.50 8.35
CA VAL A 206 -6.16 18.08 7.62
C VAL A 206 -7.14 19.21 7.32
N SER A 207 -6.99 20.39 7.95
CA SER A 207 -7.86 21.53 7.62
C SER A 207 -7.61 22.05 6.20
N LYS A 208 -6.48 21.64 5.60
CA LYS A 208 -6.11 21.91 4.21
C LYS A 208 -6.76 20.94 3.21
N LEU A 209 -7.43 19.89 3.69
CA LEU A 209 -8.15 18.99 2.80
C LEU A 209 -9.39 19.68 2.24
N PRO A 210 -9.72 19.44 0.96
CA PRO A 210 -11.04 19.75 0.44
C PRO A 210 -12.12 19.12 1.32
N ALA A 211 -13.23 19.85 1.50
CA ALA A 211 -14.42 19.29 2.12
C ALA A 211 -14.91 18.07 1.32
N GLN A 212 -15.57 17.13 1.97
CA GLN A 212 -16.11 15.96 1.28
C GLN A 212 -17.10 16.40 0.18
N GLY A 213 -16.91 15.91 -1.05
CA GLY A 213 -17.71 16.30 -2.22
C GLY A 213 -17.37 17.68 -2.80
N ALA A 214 -16.33 18.36 -2.31
CA ALA A 214 -15.81 19.55 -2.96
C ALA A 214 -14.98 19.16 -4.19
N GLN A 215 -15.20 19.86 -5.29
CA GLN A 215 -14.37 19.72 -6.48
C GLN A 215 -12.94 20.16 -6.14
N VAL A 216 -11.97 19.29 -6.39
CA VAL A 216 -10.56 19.58 -6.13
C VAL A 216 -9.98 20.34 -7.31
N ASP A 217 -9.22 21.41 -7.04
CA ASP A 217 -8.50 22.12 -8.08
C ASP A 217 -7.41 21.20 -8.64
N GLU A 218 -7.71 20.67 -9.81
CA GLU A 218 -6.87 19.82 -10.63
C GLU A 218 -5.48 20.40 -10.92
N GLN A 219 -5.32 21.72 -10.97
CA GLN A 219 -4.03 22.38 -11.18
C GLN A 219 -3.21 22.49 -9.89
N ALA A 220 -3.87 22.38 -8.73
CA ALA A 220 -3.22 22.41 -7.42
C ALA A 220 -2.68 21.04 -7.00
N LEU A 221 -3.21 19.97 -7.58
CA LEU A 221 -2.65 18.63 -7.49
C LEU A 221 -1.34 18.66 -8.28
N GLY A 222 -0.19 18.47 -7.64
CA GLY A 222 1.18 18.53 -8.21
C GLY A 222 1.46 17.46 -9.27
N ARG A 223 0.59 17.35 -10.28
CA ARG A 223 0.57 16.41 -11.38
C ARG A 223 1.43 16.95 -12.51
N HIS A 224 2.16 16.04 -13.13
CA HIS A 224 3.01 16.32 -14.26
C HIS A 224 2.63 15.41 -15.41
N THR A 225 2.53 16.00 -16.60
CA THR A 225 2.39 15.24 -17.83
C THR A 225 3.76 15.08 -18.46
N CYS A 226 4.17 13.85 -18.73
CA CYS A 226 5.42 13.60 -19.43
C CYS A 226 5.30 14.04 -20.87
N ARG A 227 6.10 15.02 -21.31
CA ARG A 227 6.09 15.48 -22.71
C ARG A 227 6.44 14.40 -23.76
N TYR A 228 7.04 13.29 -23.33
CA TYR A 228 7.53 12.23 -24.23
C TYR A 228 6.56 11.06 -24.38
N CYS A 229 5.88 10.66 -23.31
CA CYS A 229 4.92 9.54 -23.33
C CYS A 229 3.50 9.93 -22.92
N ALA A 230 3.25 11.23 -22.69
CA ALA A 230 1.99 11.80 -22.22
C ALA A 230 1.43 11.21 -20.90
N SER A 231 2.21 10.39 -20.19
CA SER A 231 1.78 9.81 -18.92
C SER A 231 1.65 10.89 -17.85
N LEU A 232 0.56 10.84 -17.10
CA LEU A 232 0.35 11.61 -15.88
C LEU A 232 1.09 10.95 -14.72
N PHE A 233 1.76 11.73 -13.89
CA PHE A 233 2.45 11.22 -12.72
C PHE A 233 2.55 12.28 -11.62
N LEU A 234 2.76 11.83 -10.39
CA LEU A 234 3.10 12.68 -9.25
C LEU A 234 4.62 12.76 -9.13
N LEU A 235 5.18 13.93 -8.83
CA LEU A 235 6.60 14.09 -8.55
C LEU A 235 6.94 13.50 -7.18
N ILE A 236 6.96 12.18 -7.12
CA ILE A 236 7.25 11.46 -5.88
C ILE A 236 8.76 11.22 -5.77
N GLN A 237 9.52 11.12 -6.87
CA GLN A 237 10.93 10.69 -6.78
C GLN A 237 11.96 11.23 -7.78
N SER A 238 11.62 11.96 -8.85
CA SER A 238 12.68 12.31 -9.80
C SER A 238 12.39 13.49 -10.69
N HIS A 239 13.48 14.14 -11.13
CA HIS A 239 13.53 14.96 -12.34
C HIS A 239 13.24 14.14 -13.62
N ALA A 240 12.48 13.04 -13.57
CA ALA A 240 12.18 12.13 -14.67
C ALA A 240 10.79 11.49 -14.56
N CYS A 241 10.24 11.08 -15.69
CA CYS A 241 8.95 10.41 -15.79
C CYS A 241 9.06 8.95 -15.28
N PRO A 242 8.20 8.50 -14.36
CA PRO A 242 8.27 7.15 -13.81
C PRO A 242 7.96 6.07 -14.84
N ASN A 243 7.21 6.37 -15.90
CA ASN A 243 6.89 5.40 -16.95
C ASN A 243 8.04 5.22 -17.95
N CYS A 244 8.50 6.30 -18.58
CA CYS A 244 9.48 6.23 -19.67
C CYS A 244 10.91 6.62 -19.29
N GLY A 245 11.14 7.14 -18.08
CA GLY A 245 12.45 7.58 -17.58
C GLY A 245 12.97 8.90 -18.17
N ALA A 246 12.18 9.58 -19.01
CA ALA A 246 12.60 10.84 -19.63
C ALA A 246 12.57 12.00 -18.63
N ALA A 247 13.49 12.96 -18.72
CA ALA A 247 13.56 14.06 -17.76
C ALA A 247 12.25 14.87 -17.68
N ALA A 248 11.79 15.16 -16.45
CA ALA A 248 10.68 16.03 -16.14
C ALA A 248 11.06 17.45 -16.60
N SER A 249 10.30 17.98 -17.54
CA SER A 249 10.45 19.35 -18.07
C SER A 249 9.61 20.34 -17.30
#